data_AF-A0A8B9Q8N9-F1
#
_entry.id   AF-A0A8B9Q8N9-F1
#
_cell.length_a   1.000
_cell.length_b   1.000
_cell.length_c   1.000
_cell.angle_alpha   90.00
_cell.angle_beta   90.00
_cell.angle_gamma   90.00
#
_symmetry.space_group_name_H-M   'P 1'
#
loop_
_entity.id
_entity.type
_entity.pdbx_description
1 polymer ?
#
loop_
_entity_poly.entity_id
_entity_poly.type
_entity_poly.pdbx_seq_one_letter_code
_entity_poly.pdbx_strand_id
1 'polypeptide(L)'
;MHRAYQPVLPCGNKYLQLKWDKAKYEEHKKKIQAAKPLVDTSTPATYGHLHLKLGKLKLEEDRLSGIERDNRLLLKKMSCIMRTKGQIDNKNDYKAKSQENRAILDRITKSEPQYQVQRWYEDWQQAEKYMANIARYPRGQCKAHSQKVALNFCSFLPSSF
;
A
#
# COMPACT_ATOMS: atom_id res chain seq x y z
N MET A 1 8.32 -16.21 -87.78
CA MET A 1 8.44 -14.75 -87.58
C MET A 1 9.90 -14.26 -87.43
N HIS A 2 10.85 -14.66 -88.30
CA HIS A 2 12.24 -14.13 -88.26
C HIS A 2 12.52 -13.06 -89.32
N ARG A 3 11.61 -12.87 -90.29
CA ARG A 3 11.72 -11.85 -91.34
C ARG A 3 11.68 -10.42 -90.79
N ALA A 4 10.87 -10.16 -89.76
CA ALA A 4 10.68 -8.84 -89.13
C ALA A 4 11.73 -8.49 -88.06
N TYR A 5 12.52 -9.45 -87.60
CA TYR A 5 13.64 -9.20 -86.69
C TYR A 5 14.64 -8.24 -87.36
N GLN A 6 15.39 -7.41 -86.64
CA GLN A 6 16.42 -6.55 -87.25
C GLN A 6 17.69 -6.68 -86.40
N PRO A 7 18.72 -7.38 -86.89
CA PRO A 7 19.96 -7.56 -86.14
C PRO A 7 20.73 -6.24 -86.12
N VAL A 8 21.35 -5.94 -84.97
CA VAL A 8 22.13 -4.70 -84.76
C VAL A 8 23.41 -4.70 -85.59
N LEU A 9 23.96 -5.88 -85.85
CA LEU A 9 25.15 -6.09 -86.67
C LEU A 9 24.78 -6.89 -87.93
N PRO A 10 25.49 -6.69 -89.06
CA PRO A 10 25.28 -7.50 -90.25
C PRO A 10 25.55 -8.98 -89.94
N CYS A 11 24.60 -9.85 -90.28
CA CYS A 11 24.69 -11.29 -90.04
C CYS A 11 24.31 -12.08 -91.29
N GLY A 12 24.98 -13.20 -91.54
CA GLY A 12 24.70 -14.05 -92.71
C GLY A 12 23.33 -14.74 -92.66
N ASN A 13 22.89 -15.19 -91.47
CA ASN A 13 21.58 -15.84 -91.29
C ASN A 13 20.78 -15.21 -90.14
N LYS A 14 19.70 -14.51 -90.54
CA LYS A 14 18.80 -13.76 -89.67
C LYS A 14 18.01 -14.64 -88.69
N TYR A 15 17.70 -15.88 -89.06
CA TYR A 15 16.97 -16.82 -88.20
C TYR A 15 17.84 -17.31 -87.04
N LEU A 16 19.10 -17.65 -87.32
CA LEU A 16 20.06 -18.08 -86.30
C LEU A 16 20.39 -16.95 -85.34
N GLN A 17 20.60 -15.74 -85.86
CA GLN A 17 20.85 -14.56 -85.04
C GLN A 17 19.69 -14.29 -84.07
N LEU A 18 18.44 -14.33 -84.53
CA LEU A 18 17.27 -14.18 -83.66
C LEU A 18 17.23 -15.21 -82.53
N LYS A 19 17.56 -16.48 -82.82
CA LYS A 19 17.60 -17.54 -81.80
C LYS A 19 18.67 -17.27 -80.75
N TRP A 20 19.85 -16.85 -81.16
CA TRP A 20 20.95 -16.57 -80.23
C TRP A 20 20.68 -15.34 -79.37
N ASP A 21 20.15 -14.27 -79.96
CA ASP A 21 19.78 -13.07 -79.22
C ASP A 21 18.69 -13.37 -78.20
N LYS A 22 17.69 -14.17 -78.59
CA LYS A 22 16.64 -14.62 -77.66
C LYS A 22 17.23 -15.45 -76.52
N ALA A 23 18.13 -16.39 -76.82
CA ALA A 23 18.78 -17.20 -75.78
C ALA A 23 19.62 -16.35 -74.81
N LYS A 24 20.40 -15.40 -75.33
CA LYS A 24 21.18 -14.45 -74.52
C LYS A 24 20.28 -13.56 -73.66
N TYR A 25 19.17 -13.08 -74.22
CA TYR A 25 18.20 -12.28 -73.49
C TYR A 25 17.58 -13.06 -72.32
N GLU A 26 17.16 -14.30 -72.56
CA GLU A 26 16.64 -15.17 -71.50
C GLU A 26 17.69 -15.49 -70.43
N GLU A 27 18.93 -15.75 -70.82
CA GLU A 27 20.03 -15.96 -69.86
C GLU A 27 20.30 -14.71 -69.02
N HIS A 28 20.33 -13.54 -69.64
CA HIS A 28 20.49 -12.27 -68.94
C HIS A 28 19.34 -12.01 -67.96
N LYS A 29 18.10 -12.26 -68.37
CA LYS A 29 16.92 -12.14 -67.52
C LYS A 29 17.00 -13.06 -66.31
N LYS A 30 17.45 -14.31 -66.49
CA LYS A 30 17.70 -15.26 -65.38
C LYS A 30 18.76 -14.74 -64.42
N LYS A 31 19.86 -14.15 -64.93
CA LYS A 31 20.92 -13.56 -64.09
C LYS A 31 20.42 -12.37 -63.29
N ILE A 32 19.59 -11.51 -63.88
CA ILE A 32 18.96 -10.38 -63.17
C ILE A 32 18.05 -10.90 -62.05
N GLN A 33 17.20 -11.89 -62.33
CA GLN A 33 16.29 -12.45 -61.33
C GLN A 33 17.01 -13.18 -60.20
N ALA A 34 18.14 -13.84 -60.50
CA ALA A 34 18.96 -14.53 -59.52
C ALA A 34 19.87 -13.58 -58.72
N ALA A 35 20.06 -12.34 -59.17
CA ALA A 35 20.91 -11.38 -58.48
C ALA A 35 20.26 -10.99 -57.14
N LYS A 36 20.97 -11.30 -56.05
CA LYS A 36 20.54 -10.92 -54.70
C LYS A 36 20.83 -9.44 -54.46
N PRO A 37 19.95 -8.71 -53.74
CA PRO A 37 20.24 -7.34 -53.34
C PRO A 37 21.46 -7.31 -52.41
N LEU A 38 22.34 -6.33 -52.62
CA LEU A 38 23.56 -6.14 -51.82
C LEU A 38 23.25 -5.66 -50.39
N VAL A 39 22.14 -4.95 -50.23
CA VAL A 39 21.69 -4.38 -48.96
C VAL A 39 20.41 -5.07 -48.56
N ASP A 40 20.37 -5.59 -47.34
CA ASP A 40 19.14 -6.10 -46.75
C ASP A 40 18.21 -4.92 -46.44
N THR A 41 17.02 -4.93 -47.04
CA THR A 41 15.95 -3.96 -46.80
C THR A 41 14.80 -4.57 -46.00
N SER A 42 14.99 -5.78 -45.46
CA SER A 42 13.99 -6.43 -44.63
C SER A 42 13.73 -5.62 -43.35
N THR A 43 12.47 -5.63 -42.91
CA THR A 43 12.10 -4.95 -41.67
C THR A 43 12.68 -5.70 -40.48
N PRO A 44 13.30 -4.99 -39.52
CA PRO A 44 13.86 -5.59 -38.33
C PRO A 44 12.78 -6.30 -37.50
N ALA A 45 13.20 -7.31 -36.73
CA ALA A 45 12.29 -8.11 -35.92
C ALA A 45 11.55 -7.24 -34.88
N THR A 46 10.23 -7.33 -34.87
CA THR A 46 9.39 -6.67 -33.88
C THR A 46 9.40 -7.49 -32.59
N TYR A 47 9.85 -6.90 -31.48
CA TYR A 47 9.81 -7.57 -30.18
C TYR A 47 8.55 -7.22 -29.39
N GLY A 48 7.82 -8.24 -28.92
CA GLY A 48 6.58 -8.07 -28.17
C GLY A 48 6.75 -7.33 -26.84
N HIS A 49 7.88 -7.52 -26.16
CA HIS A 49 8.17 -6.87 -24.87
C HIS A 49 8.37 -5.34 -24.97
N LEU A 50 8.69 -4.81 -26.16
CA LEU A 50 8.75 -3.36 -26.42
C LEU A 50 7.36 -2.74 -26.49
N HIS A 51 6.39 -3.49 -27.00
CA HIS A 51 5.01 -3.02 -27.20
C HIS A 51 4.11 -3.32 -26.00
N LEU A 52 4.38 -4.41 -25.28
CA LEU A 52 3.58 -4.86 -24.15
C LEU A 52 4.32 -4.63 -22.84
N LYS A 53 3.78 -3.71 -22.01
CA LYS A 53 4.25 -3.50 -20.63
C LYS A 53 3.67 -4.57 -19.72
N LEU A 54 4.21 -5.78 -19.80
CA LEU A 54 3.70 -6.97 -19.09
C LEU A 54 3.56 -6.74 -17.58
N GLY A 55 4.51 -6.05 -16.95
CA GLY A 55 4.43 -5.73 -15.51
C GLY A 55 3.22 -4.86 -15.15
N LYS A 56 2.82 -3.92 -16.03
CA LYS A 56 1.61 -3.10 -15.81
C LYS A 56 0.34 -3.93 -15.91
N LEU A 57 0.27 -4.81 -16.92
CA LEU A 57 -0.88 -5.70 -17.10
C LEU A 57 -1.05 -6.63 -15.90
N LYS A 58 0.05 -7.19 -15.39
CA LYS A 58 0.01 -8.08 -14.23
C LYS A 58 -0.46 -7.36 -12.96
N LEU A 59 0.04 -6.14 -12.72
CA LEU A 59 -0.37 -5.33 -11.58
C LEU A 59 -1.87 -5.01 -11.59
N GLU A 60 -2.42 -4.66 -12.75
CA GLU A 60 -3.87 -4.41 -12.88
C GLU A 60 -4.69 -5.69 -12.67
N GLU A 61 -4.23 -6.82 -13.20
CA GLU A 61 -4.87 -8.13 -12.96
C GLU A 61 -4.91 -8.49 -11.47
N ASP A 62 -3.81 -8.29 -10.75
CA ASP A 62 -3.73 -8.56 -9.32
C ASP A 62 -4.62 -7.60 -8.51
N ARG A 63 -4.67 -6.32 -8.90
CA ARG A 63 -5.57 -5.32 -8.30
C ARG A 63 -7.04 -5.69 -8.48
N LEU A 64 -7.44 -6.08 -9.70
CA LEU A 64 -8.80 -6.53 -10.01
C LEU A 64 -9.15 -7.81 -9.25
N SER A 65 -8.22 -8.75 -9.17
CA SER A 65 -8.38 -9.99 -8.38
C SER A 65 -8.58 -9.71 -6.90
N GLY A 66 -7.92 -8.67 -6.35
CA GLY A 66 -8.17 -8.11 -5.02
C GLY A 66 -9.64 -7.71 -4.84
N ILE A 67 -10.08 -6.77 -5.69
CA ILE A 67 -11.41 -6.19 -5.67
C ILE A 67 -12.51 -7.26 -5.81
N GLU A 68 -12.34 -8.21 -6.72
CA GLU A 68 -13.34 -9.27 -6.94
C GLU A 68 -13.51 -10.18 -5.71
N ARG A 69 -12.42 -10.53 -5.04
CA ARG A 69 -12.46 -11.35 -3.83
C ARG A 69 -13.18 -10.63 -2.70
N ASP A 70 -12.89 -9.34 -2.53
CA ASP A 70 -13.51 -8.50 -1.51
C ASP A 70 -15.00 -8.31 -1.80
N ASN A 71 -15.37 -8.08 -3.06
CA ASN A 71 -16.77 -7.99 -3.49
C ASN A 71 -17.53 -9.30 -3.23
N ARG A 72 -16.93 -10.46 -3.53
CA ARG A 72 -17.53 -11.77 -3.22
C ARG A 72 -17.73 -11.95 -1.70
N LEU A 73 -16.74 -11.56 -0.90
CA LEU A 73 -16.85 -11.64 0.56
C LEU A 73 -17.95 -10.72 1.10
N LEU A 74 -18.02 -9.49 0.59
CA LEU A 74 -19.04 -8.52 0.95
C LEU A 74 -20.44 -9.05 0.64
N LEU A 75 -20.65 -9.57 -0.57
CA LEU A 75 -21.93 -10.16 -0.97
C LEU A 75 -22.32 -11.35 -0.09
N LYS A 76 -21.35 -12.21 0.27
CA LYS A 76 -21.60 -13.33 1.21
C LYS A 76 -22.05 -12.82 2.58
N LYS A 77 -21.40 -11.78 3.11
CA LYS A 77 -21.79 -11.16 4.39
C LYS A 77 -23.17 -10.51 4.31
N MET A 78 -23.44 -9.75 3.26
CA MET A 78 -24.75 -9.13 3.01
C MET A 78 -25.85 -10.20 2.91
N SER A 79 -25.62 -11.28 2.16
CA SER A 79 -26.56 -12.40 2.06
C SER A 79 -26.84 -13.04 3.43
N CYS A 80 -25.80 -13.22 4.25
CA CYS A 80 -25.95 -13.74 5.61
C CYS A 80 -26.82 -12.82 6.49
N ILE A 81 -26.58 -11.51 6.43
CA ILE A 81 -27.36 -10.50 7.16
C ILE A 81 -28.81 -10.44 6.65
N MET A 82 -29.03 -10.50 5.34
CA MET A 82 -30.38 -10.49 4.78
C MET A 82 -31.17 -11.74 5.17
N ARG A 83 -30.51 -12.90 5.22
CA ARG A 83 -31.14 -14.16 5.62
C ARG A 83 -31.40 -14.24 7.13
N THR A 84 -30.45 -13.75 7.92
CA THR A 84 -30.49 -13.80 9.38
C THR A 84 -30.99 -12.45 9.85
N LYS A 85 -32.29 -12.31 10.16
CA LYS A 85 -33.01 -11.06 10.52
C LYS A 85 -32.47 -10.31 11.77
N GLY A 86 -31.17 -10.04 11.85
CA GLY A 86 -30.52 -9.33 12.94
C GLY A 86 -30.34 -10.15 14.22
N GLN A 87 -30.21 -11.48 14.18
CA GLN A 87 -29.72 -12.21 15.36
C GLN A 87 -28.26 -11.84 15.60
N ILE A 88 -28.04 -10.95 16.57
CA ILE A 88 -26.72 -10.59 17.08
C ILE A 88 -26.36 -11.65 18.12
N ASP A 89 -25.47 -12.57 17.78
CA ASP A 89 -24.83 -13.47 18.72
C ASP A 89 -23.69 -12.74 19.45
N ASN A 90 -24.03 -11.69 20.22
CA ASN A 90 -23.08 -11.02 21.11
C ASN A 90 -22.79 -11.93 22.32
N LYS A 91 -22.07 -13.04 22.07
CA LYS A 91 -21.39 -13.78 23.13
C LYS A 91 -20.01 -13.16 23.26
N ASN A 92 -19.94 -12.10 24.06
CA ASN A 92 -18.67 -11.52 24.47
C ASN A 92 -18.02 -12.49 25.47
N ASP A 93 -17.16 -13.39 24.98
CA ASP A 93 -16.31 -14.27 25.81
C ASP A 93 -15.16 -13.48 26.47
N TYR A 94 -15.45 -12.26 26.95
CA TYR A 94 -14.49 -11.45 27.69
C TYR A 94 -14.22 -12.12 29.03
N LYS A 95 -13.10 -12.84 29.11
CA LYS A 95 -12.58 -13.34 30.38
C LYS A 95 -12.13 -12.14 31.22
N ALA A 96 -12.95 -11.78 32.20
CA ALA A 96 -12.58 -10.77 33.19
C ALA A 96 -11.21 -11.14 33.78
N LYS A 97 -10.23 -10.23 33.70
CA LYS A 97 -8.91 -10.33 34.34
C LYS A 97 -8.98 -10.23 35.87
N SER A 98 -9.97 -10.87 36.47
CA SER A 98 -10.27 -10.83 37.90
C SER A 98 -9.13 -11.42 38.73
N GLN A 99 -8.48 -12.49 38.25
CA GLN A 99 -7.42 -13.17 39.00
C GLN A 99 -6.10 -12.38 39.03
N GLU A 100 -5.67 -11.80 37.90
CA GLU A 100 -4.48 -10.93 37.85
C GLU A 100 -4.66 -9.69 38.73
N ASN A 101 -5.85 -9.07 38.67
CA ASN A 101 -6.16 -7.88 39.46
C ASN A 101 -6.20 -8.19 40.97
N ARG A 102 -6.74 -9.35 41.38
CA ARG A 102 -6.71 -9.79 42.79
C ARG A 102 -5.28 -10.00 43.29
N ALA A 103 -4.43 -10.66 42.50
CA ALA A 103 -3.03 -10.89 42.88
C ALA A 103 -2.19 -9.60 42.96
N ILE A 104 -2.54 -8.56 42.20
CA ILE A 104 -1.91 -7.24 42.30
C ILE A 104 -2.40 -6.53 43.56
N LEU A 105 -3.72 -6.54 43.83
CA LEU A 105 -4.29 -5.95 45.04
C LEU A 105 -3.69 -6.58 46.30
N ASP A 106 -3.61 -7.90 46.38
CA ASP A 106 -3.00 -8.59 47.51
C ASP A 106 -1.53 -8.18 47.73
N ARG A 107 -0.77 -7.95 46.66
CA ARG A 107 0.62 -7.46 46.75
C ARG A 107 0.68 -6.03 47.27
N ILE A 108 -0.19 -5.14 46.78
CA ILE A 108 -0.27 -3.75 47.25
C ILE A 108 -0.64 -3.70 48.73
N THR A 109 -1.64 -4.48 49.15
CA THR A 109 -2.13 -4.49 50.53
C THR A 109 -1.12 -5.08 51.52
N LYS A 110 -0.33 -6.07 51.11
CA LYS A 110 0.71 -6.68 51.94
C LYS A 110 2.02 -5.89 51.98
N SER A 111 2.21 -4.95 51.06
CA SER A 111 3.40 -4.11 51.03
C SER A 111 3.28 -3.03 52.11
N GLU A 112 4.26 -2.96 53.01
CA GLU A 112 4.30 -1.90 54.00
C GLU A 112 4.56 -0.54 53.35
N PRO A 113 3.91 0.54 53.84
CA PRO A 113 4.20 1.88 53.35
C PRO A 113 5.63 2.26 53.75
N GLN A 114 6.49 2.45 52.76
CA GLN A 114 7.89 2.88 52.96
C GLN A 114 8.01 4.24 53.66
N TYR A 115 6.96 5.07 53.58
CA TYR A 115 6.93 6.41 54.12
C TYR A 115 6.03 6.48 55.36
N GLN A 116 6.60 6.96 56.46
CA GLN A 116 5.84 7.24 57.67
C GLN A 116 5.15 8.60 57.51
N VAL A 117 3.83 8.58 57.24
CA VAL A 117 3.01 9.77 57.02
C VAL A 117 3.18 10.82 58.13
N GLN A 118 3.31 10.36 59.37
CA GLN A 118 3.53 11.22 60.53
C GLN A 118 4.84 12.02 60.44
N ARG A 119 5.96 11.37 60.08
CA ARG A 119 7.25 12.04 59.90
C ARG A 119 7.21 13.03 58.74
N TRP A 120 6.56 12.66 57.65
CA TRP A 120 6.38 13.56 56.51
C TRP A 120 5.61 14.82 56.88
N TYR A 121 4.60 14.69 57.73
CA TYR A 121 3.83 15.83 58.23
C TYR A 121 4.70 16.73 59.12
N GLU A 122 5.50 16.15 60.01
CA GLU A 122 6.44 16.88 60.86
C GLU A 122 7.53 17.60 60.05
N ASP A 123 8.12 16.92 59.07
CA ASP A 123 9.10 17.48 58.15
C ASP A 123 8.51 18.62 57.33
N TRP A 124 7.27 18.46 56.86
CA TRP A 124 6.53 19.50 56.15
C TRP A 124 6.29 20.74 57.03
N GLN A 125 5.84 20.54 58.27
CA GLN A 125 5.66 21.64 59.22
C GLN A 125 6.98 22.36 59.52
N GLN A 126 8.08 21.62 59.65
CA GLN A 126 9.38 22.19 59.91
C GLN A 126 9.91 22.98 58.70
N ALA A 127 9.71 22.45 57.49
CA ALA A 127 10.00 23.16 56.25
C ALA A 127 9.17 24.44 56.12
N GLU A 128 7.89 24.42 56.50
CA GLU A 128 7.03 25.61 56.50
C GLU A 128 7.56 26.69 57.45
N LYS A 129 8.02 26.32 58.66
CA LYS A 129 8.68 27.25 59.60
C LYS A 129 9.97 27.83 59.03
N TYR A 130 10.84 27.01 58.44
CA TYR A 130 12.06 27.50 57.79
C TYR A 130 11.75 28.46 56.65
N MET A 131 10.75 28.13 55.82
CA MET A 131 10.29 28.99 54.75
C MET A 131 9.73 30.33 55.26
N ALA A 132 8.99 30.34 56.37
CA ALA A 132 8.51 31.56 56.99
C ALA A 132 9.67 32.43 57.52
N ASN A 133 10.69 31.81 58.10
CA ASN A 133 11.85 32.50 58.67
C ASN A 133 12.79 33.09 57.61
N ILE A 134 12.95 32.42 56.47
CA ILE A 134 13.82 32.87 55.36
C ILE A 134 13.08 33.81 54.40
N ALA A 135 11.74 33.89 54.51
CA ALA A 135 10.95 34.75 53.63
C ALA A 135 11.17 36.23 53.95
N ARG A 136 11.62 36.99 52.95
CA ARG A 136 11.78 38.46 53.01
C ARG A 136 10.46 39.22 53.19
N TYR A 137 9.34 38.60 52.80
CA TYR A 137 8.00 39.17 52.85
C TYR A 137 7.03 38.21 53.54
N PRO A 138 6.06 38.71 54.33
CA PRO A 138 5.12 37.86 55.06
C PRO A 138 4.33 36.97 54.09
N ARG A 139 4.48 35.66 54.25
CA ARG A 139 3.76 34.64 53.47
C ARG A 139 2.44 34.35 54.19
N GLY A 140 1.38 35.02 53.74
CA GLY A 140 0.06 34.89 54.36
C GLY A 140 -1.04 35.82 53.84
N GLN A 141 -0.76 36.70 52.86
CA GLN A 141 -1.76 37.61 52.29
C GLN A 141 -2.09 37.27 50.82
N CYS A 142 -2.41 36.01 50.55
CA CYS A 142 -3.12 35.64 49.32
C CYS A 142 -4.35 34.79 49.67
N LYS A 143 -5.18 35.27 50.61
CA LYS A 143 -6.56 34.81 50.81
C LYS A 143 -7.56 35.95 50.95
N ALA A 144 -7.30 37.10 50.33
CA ALA A 144 -8.27 38.19 50.20
C ALA A 144 -8.87 38.33 48.78
N HIS A 145 -8.58 37.38 47.86
CA HIS A 145 -9.14 37.43 46.49
C HIS A 145 -9.62 36.09 45.92
N SER A 146 -9.84 35.09 46.77
CA SER A 146 -10.47 33.82 46.37
C SER A 146 -11.65 33.44 47.25
N GLN A 147 -12.30 34.42 47.90
CA GLN A 147 -13.70 34.25 48.29
C GLN A 147 -14.57 34.51 47.05
N LYS A 148 -14.64 33.50 46.18
CA LYS A 148 -15.78 33.21 45.33
C LYS A 148 -15.57 31.83 44.74
N VAL A 149 -16.59 30.99 44.93
CA VAL A 149 -16.85 29.68 44.34
C VAL A 149 -16.45 28.46 45.20
N ALA A 150 -17.51 27.75 45.59
CA ALA A 150 -17.60 26.36 46.05
C ALA A 150 -17.32 26.04 47.53
N LEU A 151 -18.15 26.59 48.44
CA LEU A 151 -18.75 25.73 49.45
C LEU A 151 -19.87 24.94 48.78
N ASN A 152 -19.61 23.67 48.47
CA ASN A 152 -20.58 22.55 48.46
C ASN A 152 -19.91 21.34 47.82
N PHE A 153 -19.03 20.66 48.56
CA PHE A 153 -18.68 19.28 48.26
C PHE A 153 -18.22 18.60 49.54
N CYS A 154 -19.19 18.19 50.38
CA CYS A 154 -19.11 16.97 51.20
C CYS A 154 -20.41 16.77 51.99
N SER A 155 -21.41 16.13 51.39
CA SER A 155 -22.43 15.37 52.13
C SER A 155 -23.23 14.47 51.20
N PHE A 156 -22.59 13.43 50.65
CA PHE A 156 -23.31 12.23 50.20
C PHE A 156 -22.37 11.03 50.30
N LEU A 157 -22.29 10.47 51.51
CA LEU A 157 -22.04 9.05 51.70
C LEU A 157 -23.42 8.36 51.68
N PRO A 158 -23.67 7.36 50.82
CA PRO A 158 -24.89 6.59 50.89
C PRO A 158 -24.74 5.57 52.02
N SER A 159 -25.38 5.83 53.15
CA SER A 159 -25.65 4.81 54.16
C SER A 159 -26.87 3.99 53.73
N SER A 160 -26.60 2.71 53.56
CA SER A 160 -27.49 1.56 53.44
C SER A 160 -28.79 1.68 54.24
N PHE A 161 -29.94 1.50 53.58
CA PHE A 161 -30.92 0.42 53.80
C PHE A 161 -32.04 0.52 52.75
#